data_AF-A0A397HA94-F1
#
_entry.id   AF-A0A397HA94-F1
#
_cell.length_a   1.000
_cell.length_b   1.000
_cell.length_c   1.000
_cell.angle_alpha   90.00
_cell.angle_beta   90.00
_cell.angle_gamma   90.00
#
_symmetry.space_group_name_H-M   'P 1'
#
loop_
_entity.id
_entity.type
_entity.pdbx_description
1 polymer ?
#
loop_
_entity_poly.entity_id
_entity_poly.type
_entity_poly.pdbx_seq_one_letter_code
_entity_poly.pdbx_strand_id
1 'polypeptide(L)'
;MRICVTEISQNHYIYANYLLLFNSGSSYEDVSKIIRRYTDDVKNASMVINSYLRKGEFIVFDLDRPEDDPLAIRLRFDTPLDLQKEIELRQKKRIKNESTGATKSESDK
;
A
#
# COMPACT_ATOMS: atom_id res chain seq x y z
N MET A 1 2.86 15.25 2.81
CA MET A 1 1.65 14.92 2.02
C MET A 1 1.17 16.16 1.27
N ARG A 2 1.31 16.22 -0.06
CA ARG A 2 0.32 16.97 -0.84
C ARG A 2 -0.75 15.96 -1.24
N ILE A 3 -1.90 16.04 -0.58
CA ILE A 3 -3.11 15.43 -1.12
C ILE A 3 -3.40 16.21 -2.40
N CYS A 4 -3.11 15.62 -3.55
CA CYS A 4 -3.69 16.08 -4.80
C CYS A 4 -4.94 15.26 -5.00
N VAL A 5 -6.10 15.86 -4.68
CA VAL A 5 -7.36 15.38 -5.24
C VAL A 5 -7.33 15.84 -6.69
N THR A 6 -7.18 14.90 -7.62
CA THR A 6 -7.31 15.17 -9.04
C THR A 6 -8.65 14.63 -9.48
N GLU A 7 -9.56 15.54 -9.80
CA GLU A 7 -10.80 15.25 -10.50
C GLU A 7 -10.43 15.01 -11.97
N ILE A 8 -10.45 13.75 -12.40
CA ILE A 8 -10.18 13.40 -13.80
C ILE A 8 -11.53 13.32 -14.51
N SER A 9 -11.87 14.35 -15.28
CA SER A 9 -13.01 14.30 -16.19
C SER A 9 -12.64 13.43 -17.39
N GLN A 10 -13.22 12.24 -17.49
CA GLN A 10 -13.24 11.51 -18.75
C GLN A 10 -14.51 11.87 -19.51
N ASN A 11 -14.37 12.11 -20.82
CA ASN A 11 -15.47 12.40 -21.72
C ASN A 11 -16.57 11.33 -21.54
N HIS A 12 -17.78 11.80 -21.19
CA HIS A 12 -18.98 11.06 -20.77
C HIS A 12 -19.11 10.82 -19.23
N TYR A 13 -19.50 11.88 -18.51
CA TYR A 13 -20.13 11.92 -17.17
C TYR A 13 -19.71 10.89 -16.11
N ILE A 14 -18.43 10.83 -15.72
CA ILE A 14 -18.05 10.25 -14.44
C ILE A 14 -17.02 11.16 -13.77
N TYR A 15 -17.42 11.80 -12.66
CA TYR A 15 -16.49 12.45 -11.75
C TYR A 15 -15.76 11.35 -10.99
N ALA A 16 -14.46 11.23 -11.22
CA ALA A 16 -13.65 10.24 -10.53
C ALA A 16 -12.79 10.92 -9.46
N ASN A 17 -13.05 10.58 -8.20
CA ASN A 17 -12.39 11.10 -7.02
C ASN A 17 -11.20 10.20 -6.66
N TYR A 18 -10.03 10.53 -7.20
CA TYR A 18 -8.80 9.82 -6.89
C TYR A 18 -7.99 10.54 -5.82
N LEU A 19 -7.55 9.76 -4.82
CA LEU A 19 -6.54 10.18 -3.86
C LEU A 19 -5.20 9.52 -4.21
N LEU A 20 -4.22 10.33 -4.60
CA LEU A 20 -2.87 9.87 -4.91
C LEU A 20 -1.94 10.02 -3.70
N LEU A 21 -1.26 8.95 -3.35
CA LEU A 21 -0.25 8.91 -2.30
C LEU A 21 1.13 8.63 -2.90
N PHE A 22 2.05 9.57 -2.74
CA PHE A 22 3.44 9.47 -3.19
C PHE A 22 4.40 9.90 -2.06
N ASN A 23 5.67 9.50 -2.16
CA ASN A 23 6.68 9.79 -1.14
C ASN A 23 7.06 11.27 -1.14
N SER A 24 6.41 12.08 -0.29
CA SER A 24 6.62 13.54 -0.21
C SER A 24 6.79 14.05 1.24
N GLY A 25 7.31 13.21 2.15
CA GLY A 25 7.49 13.56 3.57
C GLY A 25 6.18 13.55 4.40
N SER A 26 5.24 12.65 4.08
CA SER A 26 4.01 12.45 4.86
C SER A 26 4.28 11.70 6.17
N SER A 27 3.52 12.01 7.23
CA SER A 27 3.63 11.31 8.51
C SER A 27 2.97 9.92 8.44
N TYR A 28 3.39 9.02 9.33
CA TYR A 28 2.74 7.72 9.50
C TYR A 28 1.26 7.85 9.87
N GLU A 29 0.90 8.90 10.62
CA GLU A 29 -0.47 9.11 11.10
C GLU A 29 -1.42 9.50 9.97
N ASP A 30 -0.97 10.33 9.03
CA ASP A 30 -1.77 10.69 7.85
C ASP A 30 -2.05 9.46 6.97
N VAL A 31 -1.02 8.65 6.75
CA VAL A 31 -1.13 7.40 5.99
C VAL A 31 -2.07 6.42 6.71
N SER A 32 -1.97 6.33 8.03
CA SER A 32 -2.84 5.47 8.85
C SER A 32 -4.31 5.85 8.75
N LYS A 33 -4.63 7.15 8.71
CA LYS A 33 -6.03 7.64 8.59
C LYS A 33 -6.69 7.18 7.30
N ILE A 34 -5.95 7.17 6.19
CA ILE A 34 -6.43 6.70 4.89
C ILE A 34 -6.60 5.18 4.90
N ILE A 35 -5.58 4.46 5.36
CA ILE A 35 -5.56 2.98 5.38
C ILE A 35 -6.66 2.38 6.24
N ARG A 36 -7.01 3.02 7.37
CA ARG A 36 -8.05 2.59 8.30
C ARG A 36 -9.42 2.36 7.66
N ARG A 37 -9.68 2.94 6.49
CA ARG A 37 -10.91 2.71 5.73
C ARG A 37 -10.94 1.35 5.02
N TYR A 38 -9.79 0.77 4.72
CA TYR A 38 -9.71 -0.42 3.89
C TYR A 38 -9.26 -1.67 4.65
N THR A 39 -8.70 -1.51 5.84
CA THR A 39 -8.21 -2.65 6.63
C THR A 39 -8.00 -2.28 8.09
N ASP A 40 -8.29 -3.23 8.98
CA ASP A 40 -8.02 -3.15 10.41
C ASP A 40 -6.52 -3.33 10.73
N ASP A 41 -5.76 -4.02 9.87
CA ASP A 41 -4.32 -4.22 10.03
C ASP A 41 -3.51 -3.02 9.49
N VAL A 42 -3.83 -1.84 10.05
CA VAL A 42 -3.26 -0.54 9.65
C VAL A 42 -1.74 -0.56 9.70
N LYS A 43 -1.18 -1.24 10.70
CA LYS A 43 0.28 -1.28 10.92
C LYS A 43 0.97 -2.01 9.79
N ASN A 44 0.56 -3.23 9.45
CA ASN A 44 1.22 -3.98 8.39
C ASN A 44 0.91 -3.38 7.02
N ALA A 45 -0.32 -2.91 6.79
CA ALA A 45 -0.67 -2.19 5.57
C ALA A 45 0.16 -0.92 5.36
N SER A 46 0.41 -0.15 6.42
CA SER A 46 1.31 1.03 6.35
C SER A 46 2.72 0.64 5.94
N MET A 47 3.24 -0.49 6.43
CA MET A 47 4.55 -1.00 6.02
C MET A 47 4.57 -1.44 4.55
N VAL A 48 3.48 -2.05 4.08
CA VAL A 48 3.28 -2.38 2.66
C VAL A 48 3.38 -1.13 1.81
N ILE A 49 2.47 -0.17 2.04
CA ILE A 49 2.39 1.07 1.26
C ILE A 49 3.72 1.81 1.29
N ASN A 50 4.29 2.05 2.46
CA ASN A 50 5.54 2.77 2.60
C ASN A 50 6.70 2.16 1.79
N SER A 51 6.73 0.84 1.65
CA SER A 51 7.79 0.20 0.86
C SER A 51 7.68 0.43 -0.65
N TYR A 52 6.47 0.62 -1.18
CA TYR A 52 6.27 1.02 -2.57
C TYR A 52 6.65 2.49 -2.73
N LEU A 53 6.18 3.35 -1.82
CA LEU A 53 6.53 4.77 -1.82
C LEU A 53 8.05 5.00 -1.80
N ARG A 54 8.79 4.21 -1.00
CA ARG A 54 10.27 4.25 -0.95
C ARG A 54 10.95 3.83 -2.27
N LYS A 55 10.27 3.07 -3.12
CA LYS A 55 10.75 2.68 -4.45
C LYS A 55 10.41 3.72 -5.54
N GLY A 56 9.83 4.86 -5.17
CA GLY A 56 9.38 5.88 -6.12
C GLY A 56 8.04 5.57 -6.77
N GLU A 57 7.31 4.58 -6.25
CA GLU A 57 5.94 4.27 -6.69
C GLU A 57 4.93 5.22 -6.04
N PHE A 58 3.71 5.25 -6.58
CA PHE A 58 2.57 5.92 -5.97
C PHE A 58 1.37 4.97 -5.88
N ILE A 59 0.52 5.21 -4.88
CA ILE A 59 -0.71 4.46 -4.65
C ILE A 59 -1.90 5.35 -5.01
N VAL A 60 -2.87 4.80 -5.72
CA VAL A 60 -4.14 5.46 -6.04
C VAL A 60 -5.24 4.81 -5.22
N PHE A 61 -5.98 5.63 -4.49
CA PHE A 61 -7.25 5.24 -3.87
C PHE A 61 -8.39 5.79 -4.73
N ASP A 62 -9.28 4.90 -5.17
CA ASP A 62 -10.51 5.25 -5.86
C ASP A 62 -11.62 5.44 -4.83
N LEU A 63 -11.97 6.71 -4.55
CA LEU A 63 -12.92 7.04 -3.47
C LEU A 63 -14.38 6.80 -3.87
N ASP A 64 -14.65 6.57 -5.16
CA ASP A 64 -16.00 6.29 -5.64
C ASP A 64 -16.31 4.78 -5.67
N ARG A 65 -15.28 3.95 -5.51
CA ARG A 65 -15.44 2.49 -5.40
C ARG A 65 -15.71 2.07 -3.95
N PRO A 66 -16.52 1.02 -3.75
CA PRO A 66 -16.64 0.35 -2.47
C PRO A 66 -15.27 -0.10 -1.93
N GLU A 67 -15.11 -0.10 -0.61
CA GLU A 67 -13.84 -0.43 0.06
C GLU A 67 -13.38 -1.89 -0.19
N ASP A 68 -14.32 -2.78 -0.52
CA ASP A 68 -14.11 -4.19 -0.86
C ASP A 68 -13.84 -4.43 -2.37
N ASP A 69 -13.93 -3.40 -3.22
CA ASP A 69 -13.59 -3.51 -4.64
C ASP A 69 -12.07 -3.67 -4.80
N PRO A 70 -11.57 -4.68 -5.54
CA PRO A 70 -10.14 -4.88 -5.79
C PRO A 70 -9.42 -3.68 -6.42
N LEU A 71 -10.14 -2.80 -7.11
CA LEU A 71 -9.65 -1.59 -7.76
C LEU A 71 -9.78 -0.33 -6.89
N ALA A 72 -10.35 -0.46 -5.69
CA ALA A 72 -10.41 0.63 -4.71
C ALA A 72 -9.01 1.11 -4.30
N ILE A 73 -8.03 0.20 -4.28
CA ILE A 73 -6.62 0.52 -4.04
C ILE A 73 -5.78 -0.02 -5.20
N ARG A 74 -4.98 0.85 -5.80
CA ARG A 74 -4.10 0.50 -6.92
C ARG A 74 -2.67 0.96 -6.66
N LEU A 75 -1.72 0.13 -7.06
CA LEU A 75 -0.36 0.56 -7.32
C LEU A 75 -0.35 1.22 -8.70
N ARG A 76 0.05 2.49 -8.78
CA ARG A 76 -0.14 3.32 -9.98
C ARG A 76 -1.63 3.35 -10.39
N PHE A 77 -1.94 3.47 -11.67
CA PHE A 77 -3.31 3.66 -12.15
C PHE A 77 -4.04 2.36 -12.52
N ASP A 78 -3.33 1.26 -12.74
CA ASP A 78 -3.85 0.10 -13.44
C ASP A 78 -3.66 -1.22 -12.67
N THR A 79 -2.75 -1.25 -11.71
CA THR A 79 -2.42 -2.48 -10.97
C THR A 79 -3.17 -2.54 -9.64
N PRO A 80 -4.11 -3.49 -9.45
CA PRO A 80 -4.77 -3.70 -8.15
C PRO A 80 -3.74 -3.96 -7.04
N LEU A 81 -3.93 -3.34 -5.87
CA LEU A 81 -3.09 -3.57 -4.70
C LEU A 81 -3.90 -4.24 -3.59
N ASP A 82 -3.82 -5.56 -3.54
CA ASP A 82 -4.36 -6.36 -2.45
C ASP A 82 -3.44 -6.27 -1.22
N LEU A 83 -3.84 -5.44 -0.25
CA LEU A 83 -3.08 -5.23 0.97
C LEU A 83 -2.95 -6.51 1.79
N GLN A 84 -4.00 -7.33 1.88
CA GLN A 84 -3.97 -8.55 2.68
C GLN A 84 -2.95 -9.54 2.10
N LYS A 85 -3.03 -9.79 0.80
CA LYS A 85 -2.08 -10.68 0.11
C LYS A 85 -0.63 -10.20 0.25
N GLU A 86 -0.38 -8.91 0.13
CA GLU A 86 0.97 -8.35 0.25
C GLU A 86 1.49 -8.39 1.71
N ILE A 87 0.62 -8.23 2.71
CA ILE A 87 0.96 -8.46 4.13
C ILE A 87 1.37 -9.92 4.35
N GLU A 88 0.57 -10.87 3.87
CA GLU A 88 0.88 -12.31 4.00
C GLU A 88 2.21 -12.67 3.33
N LEU A 89 2.46 -12.15 2.13
CA LEU A 89 3.71 -12.37 1.40
C LEU A 89 4.92 -11.85 2.18
N ARG A 90 4.80 -10.72 2.87
CA ARG A 90 5.87 -10.17 3.71
C ARG A 90 6.13 -11.01 4.95
N GLN A 91 5.07 -11.44 5.62
CA GLN A 91 5.21 -12.29 6.81
C GLN A 91 5.88 -13.61 6.43
N LYS A 92 5.46 -14.24 5.33
CA LYS A 92 6.11 -15.46 4.78
C LYS A 92 7.59 -15.25 4.47
N LYS A 93 7.95 -14.12 3.85
CA LYS A 93 9.36 -13.77 3.59
C LYS A 93 10.16 -13.57 4.88
N ARG A 94 9.59 -12.91 5.89
CA ARG A 94 10.25 -12.72 7.19
C ARG A 94 10.53 -14.05 7.89
N ILE A 95 9.53 -14.93 7.97
CA ILE A 95 9.67 -16.26 8.58
C ILE A 95 10.73 -17.09 7.84
N LYS A 96 10.72 -17.07 6.50
CA LYS A 96 11.73 -17.77 5.69
C LYS A 96 13.14 -17.23 5.96
N ASN A 97 13.31 -15.92 6.07
CA ASN A 97 14.62 -15.32 6.31
C ASN A 97 15.13 -15.65 7.71
N GLU A 98 14.27 -15.64 8.72
CA GLU A 98 14.60 -16.02 10.12
C GLU A 98 15.02 -17.50 10.21
N SER A 99 14.34 -18.41 9.51
CA SER A 99 14.71 -19.84 9.51
C SER A 99 16.02 -20.13 8.76
N THR A 100 16.34 -19.37 7.70
CA THR A 100 17.64 -19.48 7.00
C THR A 100 18.78 -18.74 7.67
N GLY A 101 18.50 -17.78 8.56
CA GLY A 101 19.52 -17.08 9.35
C GLY A 101 20.06 -17.92 10.51
N ALA A 102 19.22 -18.78 11.09
CA ALA A 102 19.59 -19.67 12.20
C ALA A 102 20.54 -20.82 11.82
N THR A 103 20.71 -21.12 10.52
CA THR A 103 21.57 -22.21 10.03
C THR A 103 23.00 -21.79 9.69
N LYS A 104 23.35 -20.50 9.82
CA LYS A 104 24.70 -19.98 9.50
C LYS A 104 25.59 -19.70 10.72
N SER A 105 25.14 -19.98 11.93
CA SER A 105 25.90 -19.72 13.18
C SER A 105 26.56 -20.96 13.79
N GLU A 106 26.60 -22.08 13.09
CA GLU A 106 27.08 -23.36 13.63
C GLU A 106 28.07 -24.03 12.66
N SER A 107 29.10 -23.30 12.22
CA SER A 107 30.25 -23.90 11.52
C SER A 107 31.54 -23.06 11.64
N ASP A 108 31.81 -22.51 12.82
CA ASP A 108 33.13 -21.98 13.20
C ASP A 108 33.39 -22.33 14.68
N LYS A 109 33.83 -23.56 14.93
CA LYS A 109 34.53 -24.00 16.14
C LYS A 109 35.56 -25.06 15.79
#